data_AF-A0A1Q9ABX9-F1
#
_entry.id   AF-A0A1Q9ABX9-F1
#
_cell.length_a   1.000
_cell.length_b   1.000
_cell.length_c   1.000
_cell.angle_alpha   90.00
_cell.angle_beta   90.00
_cell.angle_gamma   90.00
#
_symmetry.space_group_name_H-M   'P 1'
#
loop_
_entity.id
_entity.type
_entity.pdbx_description
1 polymer ?
#
loop_
_entity_poly.entity_id
_entity_poly.type
_entity_poly.pdbx_seq_one_letter_code
_entity_poly.pdbx_strand_id
1 'polypeptide(L)'
;MARGRPVILKTRSFDKKGDASKYFAEMLNRYRPGETVSEEDALDLASLLERHPESVEKIGDGIHHFEVQAADYATQCFRVVRLDGTWDKFSYHTCISTEPALVD
;
A
#
# COMPACT_ATOMS: atom_id res chain seq x y z
N MET A 1 16.31 24.19 6.47
CA MET A 1 15.91 22.93 5.80
C MET A 1 14.69 22.39 6.54
N ALA A 2 13.51 22.35 5.92
CA ALA A 2 12.35 21.69 6.54
C ALA A 2 12.68 20.20 6.71
N ARG A 3 12.53 19.65 7.92
CA ARG A 3 12.62 18.20 8.15
C ARG A 3 11.53 17.55 7.31
N GLY A 4 11.89 16.53 6.52
CA GLY A 4 10.91 15.70 5.81
C GLY A 4 9.91 15.13 6.81
N ARG A 5 8.65 15.03 6.41
CA ARG A 5 7.63 14.38 7.25
C ARG A 5 7.81 12.86 7.17
N PRO A 6 7.91 12.15 8.31
CA PRO A 6 8.08 10.71 8.31
C PRO A 6 6.81 9.99 7.86
N VAL A 7 6.98 8.77 7.36
CA VAL A 7 5.89 7.84 7.03
C VAL A 7 5.93 6.73 8.07
N ILE A 8 5.06 6.82 9.06
CA ILE A 8 4.93 5.78 10.10
C ILE A 8 3.86 4.77 9.67
N LEU A 9 4.25 3.50 9.63
CA LEU A 9 3.41 2.31 9.48
C LEU A 9 3.48 1.52 10.79
N LYS A 10 2.52 0.63 11.03
CA LYS A 10 2.55 -0.30 12.17
C LYS A 10 3.74 -1.26 12.11
N THR A 11 4.18 -1.59 10.90
CA THR A 11 5.27 -2.54 10.63
C THR A 11 6.65 -1.86 10.57
N ARG A 12 6.72 -0.58 10.19
CA ARG A 12 7.97 0.15 9.96
C ARG A 12 7.80 1.66 9.92
N SER A 13 8.91 2.40 10.05
CA SER A 13 8.95 3.86 9.91
C SER A 13 9.97 4.29 8.86
N PHE A 14 9.62 5.29 8.05
CA PHE A 14 10.53 5.94 7.10
C PHE A 14 10.74 7.41 7.46
N ASP A 15 11.97 7.88 7.42
CA ASP A 15 12.32 9.28 7.73
C ASP A 15 11.71 10.30 6.75
N LYS A 16 11.53 9.90 5.49
CA LYS A 16 10.95 10.74 4.43
C LYS A 16 10.06 9.94 3.48
N LYS A 17 9.05 10.61 2.92
CA LYS A 17 8.14 10.06 1.89
C LYS A 17 8.89 9.39 0.72
N GLY A 18 10.04 9.93 0.32
CA GLY A 18 10.85 9.36 -0.76
C GLY A 18 11.37 7.96 -0.47
N ASP A 19 11.75 7.67 0.77
CA ASP A 19 12.25 6.33 1.15
C ASP A 19 11.12 5.31 1.18
N ALA A 20 9.94 5.70 1.68
CA ALA A 20 8.74 4.87 1.60
C ALA A 20 8.38 4.57 0.13
N SER A 21 8.37 5.60 -0.73
CA SER A 21 8.04 5.43 -2.15
C SER A 21 9.01 4.49 -2.84
N LYS A 22 10.32 4.64 -2.57
CA LYS A 22 11.33 3.74 -3.12
C LYS A 22 11.11 2.30 -2.67
N TYR A 23 10.88 2.10 -1.37
CA TYR A 23 10.64 0.78 -0.80
C TYR A 23 9.43 0.06 -1.42
N PHE A 24 8.28 0.74 -1.52
CA PHE A 24 7.08 0.14 -2.11
C PHE A 24 7.17 -0.02 -3.63
N ALA A 25 7.94 0.83 -4.32
CA ALA A 25 8.25 0.63 -5.73
C ALA A 25 9.17 -0.59 -5.95
N GLU A 26 10.20 -0.77 -5.13
CA GLU A 26 11.07 -1.96 -5.16
C GLU A 26 10.28 -3.23 -4.82
N MET A 27 9.37 -3.16 -3.84
CA MET A 27 8.42 -4.24 -3.54
C MET A 27 7.56 -4.60 -4.75
N LEU A 28 6.90 -3.63 -5.35
CA LEU A 28 6.01 -3.85 -6.49
C LEU A 28 6.72 -4.52 -7.67
N ASN A 29 7.98 -4.13 -7.93
CA ASN A 29 8.78 -4.67 -9.02
C ASN A 29 9.34 -6.07 -8.77
N ARG A 30 9.21 -6.64 -7.56
CA ARG A 30 9.54 -8.05 -7.29
C ARG A 30 8.51 -9.03 -7.87
N TYR A 31 7.31 -8.55 -8.14
CA TYR A 31 6.17 -9.35 -8.60
C TYR A 31 5.79 -9.00 -10.03
N ARG A 32 5.12 -9.93 -10.70
CA ARG A 32 4.48 -9.77 -12.00
C ARG A 32 2.97 -9.58 -11.83
N PRO A 33 2.30 -8.94 -12.81
CA PRO A 33 0.85 -8.91 -12.84
C PRO A 33 0.22 -10.30 -12.75
N GLY A 34 -0.72 -10.46 -11.82
CA GLY A 34 -1.38 -11.72 -11.49
C GLY A 34 -0.72 -12.51 -10.36
N GLU A 35 0.47 -12.10 -9.88
CA GLU A 35 1.10 -12.75 -8.73
C GLU A 35 0.54 -12.23 -7.41
N THR A 36 0.37 -13.17 -6.48
CA THR A 36 0.06 -12.90 -5.07
C THR A 36 1.31 -12.38 -4.37
N VAL A 37 1.15 -11.30 -3.62
CA VAL A 37 2.20 -10.74 -2.76
C VAL A 37 2.45 -11.70 -1.60
N SER A 38 3.73 -11.91 -1.25
CA SER A 38 4.09 -12.77 -0.11
C SER A 38 3.49 -12.29 1.21
N GLU A 39 3.32 -13.20 2.16
CA GLU A 39 2.77 -12.87 3.49
C GLU A 39 3.58 -11.79 4.22
N GLU A 40 4.92 -11.80 4.08
CA GLU A 40 5.80 -10.79 4.68
C GLU A 40 5.51 -9.39 4.12
N ASP A 41 5.49 -9.25 2.79
CA ASP A 41 5.20 -7.97 2.14
C ASP A 41 3.74 -7.54 2.33
N ALA A 42 2.81 -8.50 2.46
CA ALA A 42 1.39 -8.24 2.71
C ALA A 42 1.15 -7.52 4.04
N LEU A 43 1.96 -7.77 5.08
CA LEU A 43 1.89 -7.06 6.34
C LEU A 43 2.17 -5.55 6.16
N ASP A 44 3.16 -5.22 5.34
CA ASP A 44 3.49 -3.84 5.01
C ASP A 44 2.42 -3.18 4.15
N LEU A 45 1.87 -3.90 3.17
CA LEU A 45 0.76 -3.39 2.34
C LEU A 45 -0.51 -3.17 3.16
N ALA A 46 -0.84 -4.05 4.09
CA ALA A 46 -1.97 -3.86 5.00
C ALA A 46 -1.79 -2.60 5.83
N SER A 47 -0.64 -2.44 6.48
CA SER A 47 -0.37 -1.24 7.28
C SER A 47 -0.30 0.03 6.42
N LEU A 48 0.13 -0.06 5.16
CA LEU A 48 0.13 1.07 4.25
C LEU A 48 -1.30 1.42 3.81
N LEU A 49 -2.14 0.43 3.48
CA LEU A 49 -3.51 0.62 3.00
C LEU A 49 -4.39 1.32 4.04
N GLU A 50 -4.15 1.09 5.34
CA GLU A 50 -4.86 1.79 6.42
C GLU A 50 -4.72 3.32 6.36
N ARG A 51 -3.66 3.82 5.71
CA ARG A 51 -3.43 5.26 5.50
C ARG A 51 -4.17 5.82 4.27
N HIS A 52 -4.78 4.99 3.44
CA HIS A 52 -5.54 5.47 2.30
C HIS A 52 -6.76 6.28 2.81
N PRO A 53 -7.11 7.44 2.22
CA PRO A 53 -8.30 8.19 2.65
C PRO A 53 -9.59 7.38 2.52
N GLU A 54 -9.62 6.43 1.58
CA GLU A 54 -10.70 5.48 1.35
C GLU A 54 -10.39 4.09 1.95
N SER A 55 -9.55 4.00 3.00
CA SER A 55 -9.10 2.72 3.54
C SER A 55 -10.25 1.81 3.96
N VAL A 56 -11.29 2.36 4.60
CA VAL A 56 -12.51 1.62 5.00
C VAL A 56 -13.18 0.97 3.80
N GLU A 57 -13.36 1.70 2.70
CA GLU A 57 -13.99 1.16 1.50
C GLU A 57 -13.08 0.11 0.82
N LYS A 58 -11.78 0.38 0.72
CA LYS A 58 -10.84 -0.54 0.07
C LYS A 58 -10.69 -1.84 0.83
N ILE A 59 -10.62 -1.79 2.17
CA ILE A 59 -10.54 -2.98 3.03
C ILE A 59 -11.87 -3.75 3.02
N GLY A 60 -13.01 -3.05 3.02
CA GLY A 60 -14.34 -3.68 3.04
C GLY A 60 -14.53 -4.60 4.24
N ASP A 61 -14.98 -5.83 3.99
CA ASP A 61 -15.19 -6.88 5.00
C ASP A 61 -13.89 -7.50 5.55
N GLY A 62 -12.74 -7.19 4.94
CA GLY A 62 -11.44 -7.67 5.39
C GLY A 62 -10.50 -7.93 4.22
N ILE A 63 -9.20 -8.04 4.52
CA ILE A 63 -8.17 -8.38 3.54
C ILE A 63 -8.01 -9.90 3.49
N HIS A 64 -8.21 -10.50 2.32
CA HIS A 64 -7.85 -11.89 2.08
C HIS A 64 -6.36 -12.00 1.70
N HIS A 65 -5.93 -11.28 0.67
CA HIS A 65 -4.52 -11.15 0.27
C HIS A 65 -4.33 -9.93 -0.64
N PHE A 66 -3.08 -9.68 -1.04
CA PHE A 66 -2.74 -8.67 -2.03
C PHE A 66 -2.19 -9.32 -3.29
N GLU A 67 -2.42 -8.68 -4.42
CA GLU A 67 -1.88 -9.09 -5.71
C GLU A 67 -1.35 -7.88 -6.47
N VAL A 68 -0.50 -8.16 -7.45
CA VAL A 68 -0.08 -7.15 -8.41
C VAL A 68 -0.94 -7.21 -9.64
N GLN A 69 -1.41 -6.05 -10.11
CA GLN A 69 -2.24 -5.94 -11.30
C GLN A 69 -1.58 -5.01 -12.32
N ALA A 70 -1.64 -5.41 -13.58
CA ALA A 70 -1.26 -4.54 -14.69
C ALA A 70 -2.18 -3.31 -14.75
N ALA A 71 -1.58 -2.19 -15.11
CA ALA A 71 -2.25 -0.93 -15.41
C ALA A 71 -1.84 -0.47 -16.81
N ASP A 72 -2.40 0.65 -17.25
CA ASP A 72 -2.11 1.20 -18.58
C ASP A 72 -0.62 1.53 -18.75
N TYR A 73 -0.18 1.61 -20.00
CA TYR A 73 1.19 2.00 -20.37
C TYR A 73 2.30 1.13 -19.74
N ALA A 74 2.05 -0.18 -19.62
CA ALA A 74 2.99 -1.16 -19.05
C ALA A 74 3.39 -0.86 -17.59
N THR A 75 2.53 -0.17 -16.85
CA THR A 75 2.69 0.03 -15.42
C THR A 75 1.99 -1.08 -14.63
N GLN A 76 2.25 -1.15 -13.33
CA GLN A 76 1.61 -2.09 -12.41
C GLN A 76 1.25 -1.40 -11.10
N CYS A 77 0.32 -1.98 -10.35
CA CYS A 77 -0.14 -1.47 -9.06
C CYS A 77 -0.55 -2.62 -8.14
N PHE A 78 -0.69 -2.34 -6.85
CA PHE A 78 -1.25 -3.30 -5.90
C PHE A 78 -2.78 -3.27 -5.97
N ARG A 79 -3.38 -4.45 -5.82
CA ARG A 79 -4.80 -4.58 -5.49
C ARG A 79 -4.97 -5.37 -4.20
N VAL A 80 -5.99 -5.00 -3.44
CA VAL A 80 -6.47 -5.78 -2.30
C VAL A 80 -7.56 -6.72 -2.80
N VAL A 81 -7.47 -8.00 -2.46
CA VAL A 81 -8.56 -8.97 -2.61
C VAL A 81 -9.20 -9.14 -1.25
N ARG A 82 -10.52 -8.94 -1.19
CA ARG A 82 -11.32 -8.98 0.05
C ARG A 82 -11.78 -10.39 0.37
N LEU A 83 -12.29 -10.63 1.59
CA LEU A 83 -12.76 -11.97 1.98
C LEU A 83 -14.02 -12.38 1.21
N ASP A 84 -14.83 -11.42 0.76
CA ASP A 84 -15.97 -11.64 -0.13
C ASP A 84 -15.59 -12.00 -1.59
N GLY A 85 -14.30 -11.98 -1.92
CA GLY A 85 -13.77 -12.28 -3.24
C GLY A 85 -13.79 -11.10 -4.23
N THR A 86 -14.34 -9.95 -3.84
CA THR A 86 -14.19 -8.70 -4.59
C THR A 86 -12.77 -8.14 -4.42
N TRP A 87 -12.39 -7.20 -5.27
CA TRP A 87 -11.06 -6.60 -5.22
C TRP A 87 -11.11 -5.12 -5.60
N ASP A 88 -10.13 -4.37 -5.13
CA ASP A 88 -9.97 -2.96 -5.46
C ASP A 88 -8.49 -2.57 -5.59
N LYS A 89 -8.18 -1.63 -6.49
CA LYS A 89 -6.80 -1.14 -6.69
C LYS A 89 -6.50 -0.02 -5.70
N PHE A 90 -5.25 0.07 -5.24
CA PHE A 90 -4.83 1.22 -4.46
C PHE A 90 -3.46 1.73 -4.88
N SER A 91 -3.30 3.05 -4.76
CA SER A 91 -2.05 3.73 -5.05
C SER A 91 -1.23 3.84 -3.77
N TYR A 92 -0.06 3.18 -3.74
CA TYR A 92 0.87 3.32 -2.63
C TYR A 92 1.34 4.77 -2.46
N HIS A 93 1.42 5.54 -3.56
CA HIS A 93 1.73 6.97 -3.50
C HIS A 93 0.66 7.77 -2.74
N THR A 94 -0.62 7.42 -2.91
CA THR A 94 -1.71 8.04 -2.14
C THR A 94 -1.55 7.73 -0.66
N CYS A 95 -1.36 6.46 -0.29
CA CYS A 95 -1.16 6.05 1.11
C CYS A 95 0.03 6.75 1.80
N ILE A 96 1.14 6.90 1.08
CA ILE A 96 2.35 7.60 1.57
C ILE A 96 2.10 9.10 1.74
N SER A 97 1.28 9.67 0.86
CA SER A 97 1.03 11.11 0.83
C SER A 97 0.03 11.54 1.91
N THR A 98 -0.92 10.68 2.26
CA THR A 98 -1.87 10.89 3.35
C THR A 98 -1.15 11.03 4.68
N GLU A 99 -1.51 12.09 5.41
CA GLU A 99 -1.05 12.28 6.78
C GLU A 99 -1.78 11.31 7.70
N PRO A 100 -1.12 10.70 8.69
CA PRO A 100 -1.85 9.93 9.70
C PRO A 100 -2.91 10.85 10.30
N ALA A 101 -4.15 10.37 10.37
CA ALA A 101 -5.15 11.04 11.17
C ALA A 101 -4.54 11.17 12.58
N LEU A 102 -4.42 12.41 13.07
CA LEU A 102 -4.09 12.65 14.46
C LEU A 102 -5.20 11.96 15.26
N VAL A 103 -4.90 10.80 15.82
CA VAL A 103 -5.75 10.19 16.84
C VAL A 103 -5.52 11.03 18.09
N ASP A 104 -6.58 11.72 18.52
CA ASP A 104 -6.64 12.42 19.82
C ASP A 104 -6.65 11.39 20.95
#